data_AF-A0A093XTM2-F1
#
_entry.id   AF-A0A093XTM2-F1
#
_cell.length_a   1.000
_cell.length_b   1.000
_cell.length_c   1.000
_cell.angle_alpha   90.00
_cell.angle_beta   90.00
_cell.angle_gamma   90.00
#
_symmetry.space_group_name_H-M   'P 1'
#
loop_
_entity.id
_entity.type
_entity.pdbx_description
1 polymer ?
#
loop_
_entity_poly.entity_id
_entity_poly.type
_entity_poly.pdbx_seq_one_letter_code
_entity_poly.pdbx_strand_id
1 'polypeptide(L)'
;MTISKGPRMIKVKWPKLDITITAVMNEQVNPNLVNLLYENLPYRSLQNHALYTHAEYKVPNRVTEPDGTVFLSGLQHLAIKYGPLTEYLPAAPCGRVVPADMDKLRAAGNGVWKACCTTKEVIEVVVWDADTPEPTEHLPLVLERTGVTDEVKELVREIHNETEKSWSGISTDLKLVHRGLAKASPGSKDSYFATMVFINGEIRPLGYNVLNGTLKIAATQPGYSLEHLIGIYRVFALTPSEFVGYTGANFLCSTHNKIEELIEKVVERNQNQVVAREDFLAMVSAFALYVNLLNAQNLHLFPWRHVEDYPIATKA
;
A
#
# COMPACT_ATOMS: atom_id res chain seq x y z
N MET A 1 12.11 6.40 41.09
CA MET A 1 12.72 5.31 40.31
C MET A 1 11.91 5.17 39.04
N THR A 2 12.39 5.73 37.94
CA THR A 2 11.82 5.51 36.61
C THR A 2 12.23 4.11 36.17
N ILE A 3 11.26 3.20 36.08
CA ILE A 3 11.47 1.88 35.49
C ILE A 3 11.91 2.13 34.05
N SER A 4 13.15 1.80 33.73
CA SER A 4 13.66 1.77 32.35
C SER A 4 12.80 0.76 31.60
N LYS A 5 11.78 1.23 30.87
CA LYS A 5 10.99 0.39 29.98
C LYS A 5 11.96 -0.19 28.94
N GLY A 6 11.96 -1.51 28.75
CA GLY A 6 12.76 -2.15 27.71
C GLY A 6 12.40 -1.63 26.31
N PRO A 7 13.25 -1.85 25.29
CA PRO A 7 12.96 -1.40 23.95
C PRO A 7 11.68 -2.09 23.43
N ARG A 8 10.78 -1.34 22.79
CA ARG A 8 9.54 -1.90 22.24
C ARG A 8 9.86 -2.86 21.09
N MET A 9 9.12 -3.96 21.00
CA MET A 9 9.30 -5.00 20.00
C MET A 9 8.00 -5.28 19.25
N ILE A 10 8.12 -5.61 17.97
CA ILE A 10 7.01 -6.13 17.16
C ILE A 10 7.26 -7.58 16.78
N LYS A 11 6.19 -8.32 16.55
CA LYS A 11 6.24 -9.61 15.87
C LYS A 11 5.64 -9.49 14.47
N VAL A 12 6.24 -10.21 13.54
CA VAL A 12 5.79 -10.30 12.14
C VAL A 12 5.63 -11.77 11.80
N LYS A 13 4.41 -12.17 11.43
CA LYS A 13 4.07 -13.55 11.08
C LYS A 13 3.60 -13.65 9.65
N TRP A 14 4.08 -14.66 8.95
CA TRP A 14 3.56 -15.13 7.67
C TRP A 14 2.85 -16.46 7.91
N PRO A 15 1.53 -16.47 8.17
CA PRO A 15 0.83 -17.66 8.67
C PRO A 15 0.98 -18.87 7.73
N LYS A 16 0.92 -18.64 6.42
CA LYS A 16 1.07 -19.70 5.41
C LYS A 16 2.46 -20.32 5.33
N LEU A 17 3.49 -19.59 5.74
CA LEU A 17 4.85 -20.09 5.78
C LEU A 17 5.19 -20.70 7.14
N ASP A 18 4.29 -20.55 8.13
CA ASP A 18 4.54 -20.87 9.55
C ASP A 18 5.84 -20.24 10.08
N ILE A 19 6.08 -18.98 9.69
CA ILE A 19 7.26 -18.22 10.10
C ILE A 19 6.82 -17.01 10.90
N THR A 20 7.41 -16.85 12.09
CA THR A 20 7.30 -15.63 12.91
C THR A 20 8.69 -15.12 13.26
N ILE A 21 8.88 -13.81 13.14
CA ILE A 21 10.10 -13.10 13.55
C ILE A 21 9.79 -12.01 14.57
N THR A 22 10.81 -11.60 15.31
CA THR A 22 10.76 -10.47 16.25
C THR A 22 11.68 -9.36 15.78
N ALA A 23 11.22 -8.11 15.82
CA ALA A 23 12.04 -6.93 15.55
C ALA A 23 12.02 -5.96 16.73
N VAL A 24 13.20 -5.46 17.09
CA VAL A 24 13.38 -4.42 18.11
C VAL A 24 13.27 -3.07 17.42
N MET A 25 12.39 -2.20 17.93
CA MET A 25 12.13 -0.89 17.34
C MET A 25 13.07 0.17 17.95
N ASN A 26 13.54 1.09 17.11
CA ASN A 26 14.50 2.12 17.47
C ASN A 26 13.80 3.48 17.60
N GLU A 27 13.33 3.76 18.81
CA GLU A 27 12.66 5.01 19.16
C GLU A 27 13.60 6.23 19.18
N GLN A 28 14.92 6.02 19.18
CA GLN A 28 15.88 7.12 19.22
C GLN A 28 16.09 7.76 17.84
N VAL A 29 15.90 7.00 16.76
CA VAL A 29 16.22 7.44 15.39
C VAL A 29 15.02 8.06 14.68
N ASN A 30 13.84 7.43 14.77
CA ASN A 30 12.61 7.92 14.15
C ASN A 30 11.40 7.70 15.10
N PRO A 31 11.34 8.42 16.25
CA PRO A 31 10.32 8.20 17.27
C PRO A 31 8.89 8.36 16.75
N ASN A 32 8.61 9.35 15.89
CA ASN A 32 7.25 9.57 15.40
C ASN A 32 6.78 8.45 14.47
N LEU A 33 7.68 7.94 13.61
CA LEU A 33 7.39 6.77 12.77
C LEU A 33 7.11 5.52 13.62
N VAL A 34 7.91 5.29 14.66
CA VAL A 34 7.70 4.15 15.56
C VAL A 34 6.39 4.33 16.36
N ASN A 35 6.10 5.52 16.89
CA ASN A 35 4.84 5.78 17.59
C ASN A 35 3.63 5.52 16.68
N LEU A 36 3.67 6.06 15.46
CA LEU A 36 2.60 5.84 14.48
C LEU A 36 2.41 4.34 14.17
N LEU A 37 3.48 3.56 14.12
CA LEU A 37 3.36 2.11 13.97
C LEU A 37 2.56 1.50 15.11
N TYR A 38 2.92 1.77 16.37
CA TYR A 38 2.24 1.18 17.53
C TYR A 38 0.79 1.65 17.68
N GLU A 39 0.47 2.87 17.28
CA GLU A 39 -0.92 3.37 17.24
C GLU A 39 -1.81 2.57 16.27
N ASN A 40 -1.19 1.90 15.28
CA ASN A 40 -1.87 1.11 14.26
C ASN A 40 -1.64 -0.41 14.40
N LEU A 41 -1.00 -0.87 15.48
CA LEU A 41 -0.88 -2.30 15.78
C LEU A 41 -2.09 -2.79 16.59
N PRO A 42 -2.55 -4.03 16.38
CA PRO A 42 -2.11 -4.98 15.35
C PRO A 42 -2.75 -4.69 13.97
N TYR A 43 -2.09 -5.11 12.89
CA TYR A 43 -2.66 -5.08 11.54
C TYR A 43 -2.29 -6.32 10.71
N ARG A 44 -3.09 -6.58 9.68
CA ARG A 44 -2.81 -7.56 8.63
C ARG A 44 -2.56 -6.86 7.29
N SER A 45 -1.90 -7.54 6.36
CA SER A 45 -1.72 -7.05 5.00
C SER A 45 -1.43 -8.18 4.02
N LEU A 46 -1.73 -7.97 2.73
CA LEU A 46 -0.95 -8.62 1.67
C LEU A 46 0.49 -8.12 1.81
N GLN A 47 1.50 -8.99 1.90
CA GLN A 47 2.91 -8.61 2.10
C GLN A 47 3.35 -7.50 1.11
N ASN A 48 3.15 -6.23 1.49
CA ASN A 48 3.42 -4.92 0.84
C ASN A 48 2.51 -3.80 1.47
N HIS A 49 2.76 -3.32 2.71
CA HIS A 49 2.05 -2.16 3.35
C HIS A 49 2.69 -1.79 4.73
N ALA A 50 2.25 -0.84 5.60
CA ALA A 50 2.28 0.64 5.53
C ALA A 50 2.98 1.34 6.70
N LEU A 51 3.29 2.65 6.64
CA LEU A 51 2.49 3.80 7.14
C LEU A 51 3.03 5.14 6.60
N TYR A 52 2.25 6.24 6.59
CA TYR A 52 2.71 7.58 6.17
C TYR A 52 2.94 8.51 7.37
N THR A 53 4.19 8.90 7.59
CA THR A 53 4.55 10.13 8.31
C THR A 53 5.91 10.63 7.83
N HIS A 54 6.23 11.89 8.15
CA HIS A 54 7.53 12.46 7.85
C HIS A 54 8.60 11.77 8.70
N ALA A 55 9.63 11.22 8.04
CA ALA A 55 10.77 10.66 8.73
C ALA A 55 11.69 11.79 9.23
N GLU A 56 12.02 11.78 10.51
CA GLU A 56 13.00 12.71 11.09
C GLU A 56 14.42 12.42 10.57
N TYR A 57 14.71 11.14 10.33
CA TYR A 57 15.99 10.68 9.85
C TYR A 57 15.84 9.67 8.71
N LYS A 58 16.66 9.87 7.67
CA LYS A 58 16.86 8.90 6.60
C LYS A 58 18.34 8.61 6.43
N VAL A 59 18.67 7.34 6.29
CA VAL A 59 19.99 6.95 5.78
C VAL A 59 20.05 7.35 4.31
N PRO A 60 21.20 7.87 3.83
CA PRO A 60 21.32 8.31 2.44
C PRO A 60 21.29 7.15 1.45
N ASN A 61 21.66 5.95 1.88
CA ASN A 61 21.73 4.77 1.04
C ASN A 61 21.30 3.51 1.80
N ARG A 62 20.14 2.94 1.49
CA ARG A 62 19.66 1.72 2.17
C ARG A 62 20.43 0.45 1.80
N VAL A 63 21.27 0.48 0.76
CA VAL A 63 22.10 -0.68 0.39
C VAL A 63 23.13 -0.96 1.49
N THR A 64 23.61 0.07 2.18
CA THR A 64 24.64 -0.06 3.22
C THR A 64 24.10 -0.53 4.56
N GLU A 65 22.79 -0.48 4.77
CA GLU A 65 22.16 -0.94 6.01
C GLU A 65 22.28 -2.46 6.18
N PRO A 66 22.40 -3.00 7.40
CA PRO A 66 22.50 -4.43 7.59
C PRO A 66 21.20 -5.16 7.24
N ASP A 67 21.30 -6.44 6.91
CA ASP A 67 20.12 -7.33 6.86
C ASP A 67 19.41 -7.33 8.23
N GLY A 68 18.10 -7.46 8.19
CA GLY A 68 17.19 -7.34 9.32
C GLY A 68 16.73 -5.92 9.58
N THR A 69 17.25 -4.90 8.90
CA THR A 69 16.79 -3.51 9.11
C THR A 69 15.34 -3.35 8.68
N VAL A 70 14.52 -2.82 9.59
CA VAL A 70 13.11 -2.47 9.38
C VAL A 70 13.02 -1.00 9.01
N PHE A 71 12.34 -0.70 7.91
CA PHE A 71 12.12 0.66 7.42
C PHE A 71 10.63 0.97 7.36
N LEU A 72 10.29 2.23 7.60
CA LEU A 72 8.99 2.79 7.26
C LEU A 72 9.16 3.81 6.13
N SER A 73 8.21 3.87 5.19
CA SER A 73 8.33 4.76 4.03
C SER A 73 7.04 5.49 3.73
N GLY A 74 7.16 6.72 3.21
CA GLY A 74 6.03 7.54 2.76
C GLY A 74 5.28 6.97 1.54
N LEU A 75 5.68 5.81 1.03
CA LEU A 75 4.90 5.02 0.08
C LEU A 75 3.92 4.09 0.80
N GLN A 76 3.71 4.28 2.11
CA GLN A 76 2.91 3.38 2.93
C GLN A 76 3.51 1.97 2.85
N HIS A 77 4.76 1.79 3.32
CA HIS A 77 5.36 0.46 3.54
C HIS A 77 6.05 0.30 4.90
N LEU A 78 5.93 -0.89 5.49
CA LEU A 78 6.92 -1.50 6.39
C LEU A 78 7.78 -2.46 5.55
N ALA A 79 9.05 -2.13 5.37
CA ALA A 79 10.00 -2.93 4.60
C ALA A 79 11.04 -3.56 5.52
N ILE A 80 11.41 -4.81 5.26
CA ILE A 80 12.48 -5.50 6.00
C ILE A 80 13.52 -5.98 5.00
N LYS A 81 14.76 -5.50 5.15
CA LYS A 81 15.88 -5.98 4.32
C LYS A 81 16.25 -7.40 4.75
N TYR A 82 16.22 -8.38 3.85
CA TYR A 82 16.60 -9.77 4.14
C TYR A 82 17.80 -10.27 3.32
N GLY A 83 18.38 -9.40 2.50
CA GLY A 83 19.53 -9.70 1.65
C GLY A 83 19.99 -8.47 0.86
N PRO A 84 20.89 -8.66 -0.13
CA PRO A 84 21.46 -7.56 -0.91
C PRO A 84 20.40 -6.74 -1.64
N LEU A 85 20.57 -5.41 -1.62
CA LEU A 85 19.76 -4.45 -2.37
C LEU A 85 20.62 -3.76 -3.42
N THR A 86 20.01 -3.35 -4.53
CA THR A 86 20.65 -2.49 -5.54
C THR A 86 20.09 -1.06 -5.52
N GLU A 87 18.89 -0.88 -5.00
CA GLU A 87 18.23 0.42 -4.92
C GLU A 87 18.84 1.27 -3.79
N TYR A 88 19.65 2.26 -4.16
CA TYR A 88 20.40 3.12 -3.24
C TYR A 88 19.60 4.29 -2.66
N LEU A 89 18.29 4.37 -2.95
CA LEU A 89 17.49 5.51 -2.49
C LEU A 89 17.45 5.60 -0.95
N PRO A 90 17.42 6.83 -0.39
CA PRO A 90 17.32 7.04 1.05
C PRO A 90 16.10 6.35 1.67
N ALA A 91 16.25 5.82 2.88
CA ALA A 91 15.18 5.14 3.62
C ALA A 91 15.22 5.50 5.12
N ALA A 92 14.08 5.38 5.82
CA ALA A 92 13.97 5.71 7.23
C ALA A 92 14.03 4.44 8.10
N PRO A 93 15.18 4.07 8.67
CA PRO A 93 15.28 2.90 9.53
C PRO A 93 14.53 3.15 10.84
N CYS A 94 13.74 2.16 11.25
CA CYS A 94 12.87 2.23 12.42
C CYS A 94 13.10 1.07 13.39
N GLY A 95 13.87 0.03 13.01
CA GLY A 95 14.13 -1.11 13.88
C GLY A 95 15.01 -2.15 13.22
N ARG A 96 15.20 -3.28 13.92
CA ARG A 96 15.98 -4.41 13.42
C ARG A 96 15.45 -5.74 13.92
N VAL A 97 15.37 -6.72 13.04
CA VAL A 97 15.09 -8.12 13.38
C VAL A 97 16.16 -8.66 14.33
N VAL A 98 15.74 -9.41 15.35
CA VAL A 98 16.66 -10.00 16.32
C VAL A 98 17.58 -11.03 15.64
N PRO A 99 18.86 -11.17 16.07
CA PRO A 99 19.80 -12.09 15.43
C PRO A 99 19.29 -13.54 15.32
N ALA A 100 18.56 -14.02 16.34
CA ALA A 100 18.03 -15.38 16.40
C ALA A 100 16.97 -15.67 15.32
N ASP A 101 16.35 -14.65 14.73
CA ASP A 101 15.28 -14.78 13.74
C ASP A 101 15.76 -14.46 12.30
N MET A 102 17.06 -14.23 12.09
CA MET A 102 17.59 -13.85 10.78
C MET A 102 17.43 -14.96 9.72
N ASP A 103 17.59 -16.23 10.09
CA ASP A 103 17.39 -17.35 9.15
C ASP A 103 15.91 -17.53 8.80
N LYS A 104 15.02 -17.30 9.77
CA LYS A 104 13.58 -17.26 9.55
C LYS A 104 13.19 -16.14 8.59
N LEU A 105 13.76 -14.95 8.75
CA LEU A 105 13.54 -13.82 7.84
C LEU A 105 13.95 -14.16 6.40
N ARG A 106 15.11 -14.80 6.20
CA ARG A 106 15.56 -15.23 4.86
C ARG A 106 14.64 -16.29 4.27
N ALA A 107 14.21 -17.26 5.09
CA ALA A 107 13.25 -18.27 4.67
C ALA A 107 11.90 -17.64 4.25
N ALA A 108 11.40 -16.66 5.01
CA ALA A 108 10.20 -15.91 4.65
C ALA A 108 10.39 -15.13 3.34
N GLY A 109 11.49 -14.41 3.18
CA GLY A 109 11.80 -13.68 1.95
C GLY A 109 11.85 -14.58 0.71
N ASN A 110 12.48 -15.75 0.82
CA ASN A 110 12.51 -16.76 -0.26
C ASN A 110 11.12 -17.36 -0.53
N GLY A 111 10.32 -17.60 0.50
CA GLY A 111 8.93 -18.07 0.37
C GLY A 111 8.05 -17.06 -0.37
N VAL A 112 8.16 -15.78 -0.01
CA VAL A 112 7.46 -14.68 -0.70
C VAL A 112 7.93 -14.53 -2.15
N TRP A 113 9.23 -14.62 -2.42
CA TRP A 113 9.76 -14.61 -3.79
C TRP A 113 9.18 -15.75 -4.63
N LYS A 114 9.16 -16.97 -4.10
CA LYS A 114 8.56 -18.14 -4.77
C LYS A 114 7.07 -17.93 -5.06
N ALA A 115 6.33 -17.31 -4.15
CA ALA A 115 4.94 -16.95 -4.37
C ALA A 115 4.76 -15.94 -5.50
N CYS A 116 5.53 -14.86 -5.50
CA CYS A 116 5.45 -13.82 -6.54
C CYS A 116 5.93 -14.30 -7.91
N CYS A 117 6.96 -15.15 -8.00
CA CYS A 117 7.52 -15.57 -9.28
C CYS A 117 6.87 -16.82 -9.86
N THR A 118 6.41 -17.74 -9.00
CA THR A 118 6.04 -19.09 -9.44
C THR A 118 4.63 -19.48 -9.04
N THR A 119 4.32 -19.57 -7.75
CA THR A 119 3.09 -20.26 -7.30
C THR A 119 1.85 -19.37 -7.35
N LYS A 120 2.04 -18.04 -7.31
CA LYS A 120 0.97 -17.04 -7.16
C LYS A 120 0.12 -17.24 -5.91
N GLU A 121 0.62 -18.00 -4.94
CA GLU A 121 -0.04 -18.19 -3.68
C GLU A 121 -0.06 -16.88 -2.89
N VAL A 122 -1.25 -16.40 -2.53
CA VAL A 122 -1.38 -15.18 -1.72
C VAL A 122 -0.84 -15.46 -0.31
N ILE A 123 0.14 -14.66 0.13
CA ILE A 123 0.72 -14.72 1.47
C ILE A 123 0.31 -13.46 2.24
N GLU A 124 -0.51 -13.67 3.26
CA GLU A 124 -0.81 -12.66 4.26
C GLU A 124 0.35 -12.50 5.25
N VAL A 125 0.54 -11.28 5.75
CA VAL A 125 1.40 -10.96 6.87
C VAL A 125 0.56 -10.33 7.99
N VAL A 126 0.86 -10.71 9.24
CA VAL A 126 0.26 -10.14 10.45
C VAL A 126 1.35 -9.54 11.31
N VAL A 127 1.14 -8.31 11.78
CA VAL A 127 2.09 -7.56 12.59
C VAL A 127 1.41 -7.10 13.88
N TRP A 128 2.05 -7.29 15.03
CA TRP A 128 1.51 -6.88 16.33
C TRP A 128 2.61 -6.51 17.32
N ASP A 129 2.21 -5.83 18.41
CA ASP A 129 3.07 -5.54 19.54
C ASP A 129 3.48 -6.84 20.25
N ALA A 130 4.78 -7.09 20.41
CA ALA A 130 5.30 -8.31 21.01
C ALA A 130 4.90 -8.48 22.50
N ASP A 131 4.52 -7.40 23.18
CA ASP A 131 4.01 -7.43 24.56
C ASP A 131 2.54 -7.88 24.63
N THR A 132 1.87 -8.03 23.49
CA THR A 132 0.48 -8.52 23.39
C THR A 132 0.42 -9.94 22.81
N PRO A 133 -0.63 -10.73 23.13
CA PRO A 133 -0.83 -12.05 22.54
C PRO A 133 -0.92 -11.99 21.02
N GLU A 134 -0.53 -13.08 20.34
CA GLU A 134 -0.76 -13.21 18.90
C GLU A 134 -2.25 -13.02 18.58
N PRO A 135 -2.62 -12.15 17.64
CA PRO A 135 -4.00 -12.01 17.21
C PRO A 135 -4.52 -13.32 16.60
N THR A 136 -5.59 -13.87 17.17
CA THR A 136 -6.24 -15.10 16.68
C THR A 136 -7.47 -14.83 15.82
N GLU A 137 -8.04 -13.63 15.93
CA GLU A 137 -9.24 -13.22 15.21
C GLU A 137 -8.88 -12.43 13.94
N HIS A 138 -9.87 -12.28 13.06
CA HIS A 138 -9.76 -11.45 11.88
C HIS A 138 -9.51 -9.98 12.27
N LEU A 139 -8.44 -9.38 11.74
CA LEU A 139 -8.10 -7.97 11.97
C LEU A 139 -8.76 -7.10 10.89
N PRO A 140 -9.83 -6.34 11.20
CA PRO A 140 -10.48 -5.49 10.21
C PRO A 140 -9.58 -4.33 9.80
N LEU A 141 -9.69 -3.87 8.55
CA LEU A 141 -9.14 -2.59 8.17
C LEU A 141 -9.77 -1.46 9.00
N VAL A 142 -8.93 -0.50 9.38
CA VAL A 142 -9.39 0.72 10.04
C VAL A 142 -9.79 1.74 8.96
N LEU A 143 -10.98 2.33 9.11
CA LEU A 143 -11.42 3.44 8.28
C LEU A 143 -11.00 4.77 8.93
N GLU A 144 -9.92 5.38 8.43
CA GLU A 144 -9.34 6.60 9.03
C GLU A 144 -10.21 7.86 8.85
N ARG A 145 -10.87 7.98 7.70
CA ARG A 145 -11.71 9.14 7.34
C ARG A 145 -13.03 8.65 6.80
N THR A 146 -14.13 9.12 7.38
CA THR A 146 -15.48 8.76 6.95
C THR A 146 -16.13 9.83 6.07
N GLY A 147 -15.60 11.06 6.07
CA GLY A 147 -16.32 12.24 5.60
C GLY A 147 -17.42 12.65 6.59
N VAL A 148 -18.15 13.68 6.21
CA VAL A 148 -19.16 14.38 7.03
C VAL A 148 -20.56 14.25 6.43
N THR A 149 -20.72 14.45 5.12
CA THR A 149 -22.02 14.29 4.43
C THR A 149 -22.39 12.82 4.24
N ASP A 150 -23.68 12.53 4.19
CA ASP A 150 -24.16 11.13 4.18
C ASP A 150 -23.84 10.43 2.86
N GLU A 151 -23.92 11.15 1.74
CA GLU A 151 -23.55 10.66 0.41
C GLU A 151 -22.08 10.27 0.35
N VAL A 152 -21.21 11.09 0.95
CA VAL A 152 -19.76 10.83 1.01
C VAL A 152 -19.46 9.66 1.94
N LYS A 153 -20.09 9.59 3.12
CA LYS A 153 -19.96 8.45 4.03
C LYS A 153 -20.35 7.14 3.36
N GLU A 154 -21.39 7.15 2.55
CA GLU A 154 -21.83 5.95 1.83
C GLU A 154 -20.79 5.50 0.82
N LEU A 155 -20.29 6.41 -0.03
CA LEU A 155 -19.25 6.07 -1.01
C LEU A 155 -17.96 5.59 -0.32
N VAL A 156 -17.52 6.28 0.73
CA VAL A 156 -16.33 5.90 1.50
C VAL A 156 -16.49 4.50 2.10
N ARG A 157 -17.67 4.17 2.62
CA ARG A 157 -17.97 2.83 3.14
C ARG A 157 -17.98 1.78 2.04
N GLU A 158 -18.53 2.09 0.87
CA GLU A 158 -18.50 1.20 -0.30
C GLU A 158 -17.05 0.85 -0.69
N ILE A 159 -16.19 1.86 -0.82
CA ILE A 159 -14.78 1.68 -1.17
C ILE A 159 -14.06 0.87 -0.07
N HIS A 160 -14.31 1.19 1.20
CA HIS A 160 -13.74 0.46 2.33
C HIS A 160 -14.12 -1.02 2.32
N ASN A 161 -15.40 -1.33 2.10
CA ASN A 161 -15.89 -2.70 2.06
C ASN A 161 -15.25 -3.52 0.92
N GLU A 162 -15.09 -2.95 -0.27
CA GLU A 162 -14.42 -3.64 -1.38
C GLU A 162 -12.91 -3.80 -1.14
N THR A 163 -12.29 -2.81 -0.47
CA THR A 163 -10.89 -2.88 -0.02
C THR A 163 -10.70 -4.02 1.00
N GLU A 164 -11.52 -4.05 2.05
CA GLU A 164 -11.49 -5.05 3.13
C GLU A 164 -11.66 -6.48 2.60
N LYS A 165 -12.64 -6.67 1.70
CA LYS A 165 -12.95 -7.95 1.04
C LYS A 165 -11.76 -8.55 0.29
N SER A 166 -10.86 -7.71 -0.24
CA SER A 166 -9.72 -8.16 -1.03
C SER A 166 -8.36 -7.82 -0.42
N TRP A 167 -8.33 -7.35 0.83
CA TRP A 167 -7.14 -6.82 1.49
C TRP A 167 -5.98 -7.82 1.62
N SER A 168 -6.28 -9.05 2.05
CA SER A 168 -5.33 -10.17 2.09
C SER A 168 -5.57 -11.16 0.95
N GLY A 169 -6.23 -10.70 -0.11
CA GLY A 169 -6.66 -11.51 -1.23
C GLY A 169 -6.34 -10.84 -2.57
N ILE A 170 -7.03 -11.29 -3.61
CA ILE A 170 -6.96 -10.70 -4.94
C ILE A 170 -8.37 -10.25 -5.34
N SER A 171 -8.49 -9.00 -5.78
CA SER A 171 -9.73 -8.44 -6.31
C SER A 171 -10.24 -9.22 -7.53
N THR A 172 -11.56 -9.22 -7.73
CA THR A 172 -12.16 -9.91 -8.88
C THR A 172 -11.67 -9.34 -10.21
N ASP A 173 -11.58 -8.02 -10.32
CA ASP A 173 -11.11 -7.34 -11.54
C ASP A 173 -9.70 -7.81 -11.92
N LEU A 174 -8.73 -7.77 -11.01
CA LEU A 174 -7.36 -8.21 -11.32
C LEU A 174 -7.28 -9.72 -11.58
N LYS A 175 -8.09 -10.56 -10.91
CA LYS A 175 -8.17 -11.99 -11.26
C LYS A 175 -8.58 -12.19 -12.72
N LEU A 176 -9.53 -11.41 -13.22
CA LEU A 176 -10.02 -11.52 -14.60
C LEU A 176 -8.98 -11.01 -15.60
N VAL A 177 -8.38 -9.84 -15.34
CA VAL A 177 -7.36 -9.25 -16.22
C VAL A 177 -6.16 -10.18 -16.38
N HIS A 178 -5.62 -10.71 -15.28
CA HIS A 178 -4.46 -11.61 -15.30
C HIS A 178 -4.77 -13.02 -15.84
N ARG A 179 -6.03 -13.32 -16.19
CA ARG A 179 -6.45 -14.54 -16.88
C ARG A 179 -6.88 -14.32 -18.32
N GLY A 180 -6.77 -13.08 -18.83
CA GLY A 180 -7.26 -12.72 -20.17
C GLY A 180 -8.79 -12.75 -20.29
N LEU A 181 -9.51 -12.57 -19.18
CA LEU A 181 -10.98 -12.63 -19.10
C LEU A 181 -11.62 -11.24 -18.93
N ALA A 182 -10.88 -10.17 -19.19
CA ALA A 182 -11.43 -8.81 -19.18
C ALA A 182 -12.47 -8.65 -20.29
N LYS A 183 -13.65 -8.11 -19.94
CA LYS A 183 -14.84 -8.07 -20.82
C LYS A 183 -14.61 -7.33 -22.15
N ALA A 184 -13.80 -6.28 -22.15
CA ALA A 184 -13.50 -5.50 -23.35
C ALA A 184 -12.49 -6.17 -24.29
N SER A 185 -11.98 -7.35 -23.93
CA SER A 185 -10.88 -8.04 -24.62
C SER A 185 -9.70 -7.10 -24.98
N PRO A 186 -9.21 -6.28 -24.03
CA PRO A 186 -8.14 -5.33 -24.28
C PRO A 186 -6.85 -6.06 -24.64
N GLY A 187 -6.20 -5.62 -25.72
CA GLY A 187 -4.98 -6.24 -26.21
C GLY A 187 -4.88 -6.16 -27.73
N SER A 188 -3.66 -6.01 -28.24
CA SER A 188 -3.40 -6.08 -29.68
C SER A 188 -3.04 -7.50 -30.08
N LYS A 189 -3.45 -7.90 -31.30
CA LYS A 189 -3.13 -9.21 -31.89
C LYS A 189 -3.53 -10.39 -30.99
N ASP A 190 -4.76 -10.34 -30.46
CA ASP A 190 -5.36 -11.39 -29.63
C ASP A 190 -4.53 -11.80 -28.39
N SER A 191 -3.76 -10.85 -27.83
CA SER A 191 -2.92 -11.06 -26.66
C SER A 191 -3.19 -10.02 -25.57
N TYR A 192 -3.36 -10.49 -24.34
CA TYR A 192 -3.57 -9.66 -23.14
C TYR A 192 -2.27 -9.37 -22.37
N PHE A 193 -1.10 -9.77 -22.87
CA PHE A 193 0.17 -9.53 -22.19
C PHE A 193 0.47 -8.04 -22.03
N ALA A 194 0.30 -7.26 -23.10
CA ALA A 194 0.47 -5.81 -23.04
C ALA A 194 -0.49 -5.18 -22.04
N THR A 195 -1.75 -5.65 -22.00
CA THR A 195 -2.75 -5.21 -21.01
C THR A 195 -2.24 -5.40 -19.58
N MET A 196 -1.62 -6.54 -19.25
CA MET A 196 -1.01 -6.77 -17.93
C MET A 196 0.16 -5.81 -17.63
N VAL A 197 0.96 -5.46 -18.65
CA VAL A 197 2.04 -4.48 -18.50
C VAL A 197 1.47 -3.09 -18.19
N PHE A 198 0.48 -2.66 -18.96
CA PHE A 198 -0.16 -1.35 -18.80
C PHE A 198 -0.90 -1.23 -17.45
N ILE A 199 -1.70 -2.23 -17.06
CA ILE A 199 -2.43 -2.16 -15.78
C ILE A 199 -1.47 -2.13 -14.58
N ASN A 200 -0.33 -2.83 -14.65
CA ASN A 200 0.71 -2.76 -13.63
C ASN A 200 1.39 -1.38 -13.61
N GLY A 201 1.66 -0.83 -14.79
CA GLY A 201 2.32 0.46 -14.99
C GLY A 201 1.49 1.67 -14.61
N GLU A 202 0.16 1.64 -14.81
CA GLU A 202 -0.75 2.77 -14.60
C GLU A 202 -1.34 2.81 -13.19
N ILE A 203 -1.75 1.67 -12.63
CA ILE A 203 -2.34 1.61 -11.28
C ILE A 203 -1.33 2.08 -10.22
N ARG A 204 -0.05 1.71 -10.39
CA ARG A 204 1.00 2.05 -9.42
C ARG A 204 1.14 3.58 -9.22
N PRO A 205 1.48 4.40 -10.24
CA PRO A 205 1.59 5.85 -10.09
C PRO A 205 0.26 6.54 -9.78
N LEU A 206 -0.89 6.02 -10.24
CA LEU A 206 -2.18 6.55 -9.84
C LEU A 206 -2.34 6.52 -8.30
N GLY A 207 -2.01 5.40 -7.66
CA GLY A 207 -2.05 5.26 -6.20
C GLY A 207 -1.01 6.13 -5.49
N TYR A 208 0.29 5.84 -5.68
CA TYR A 208 1.32 6.43 -4.82
C TYR A 208 1.70 7.86 -5.19
N ASN A 209 1.55 8.26 -6.46
CA ASN A 209 2.00 9.58 -6.94
C ASN A 209 0.84 10.57 -7.06
N VAL A 210 -0.28 10.16 -7.66
CA VAL A 210 -1.42 11.07 -7.88
C VAL A 210 -2.28 11.19 -6.62
N LEU A 211 -2.87 10.09 -6.17
CA LEU A 211 -3.83 10.12 -5.07
C LEU A 211 -3.14 10.42 -3.72
N ASN A 212 -2.09 9.66 -3.38
CA ASN A 212 -1.29 9.95 -2.18
C ASN A 212 -0.57 11.30 -2.28
N GLY A 213 -0.17 11.73 -3.47
CA GLY A 213 0.41 13.07 -3.68
C GLY A 213 -0.57 14.18 -3.35
N THR A 214 -1.83 14.04 -3.77
CA THR A 214 -2.91 14.99 -3.45
C THR A 214 -3.12 15.09 -1.94
N LEU A 215 -3.20 13.96 -1.24
CA LEU A 215 -3.34 13.91 0.23
C LEU A 215 -2.12 14.52 0.94
N LYS A 216 -0.92 14.22 0.46
CA LYS A 216 0.33 14.78 0.97
C LYS A 216 0.37 16.30 0.82
N ILE A 217 -0.01 16.83 -0.34
CA ILE A 217 -0.11 18.28 -0.55
C ILE A 217 -1.12 18.88 0.44
N ALA A 218 -2.31 18.28 0.58
CA ALA A 218 -3.33 18.76 1.51
C ALA A 218 -2.86 18.79 2.97
N ALA A 219 -2.03 17.84 3.39
CA ALA A 219 -1.52 17.72 4.76
C ALA A 219 -0.28 18.59 5.05
N THR A 220 0.56 18.84 4.04
CA THR A 220 1.88 19.48 4.25
C THR A 220 2.01 20.87 3.65
N GLN A 221 1.08 21.28 2.77
CA GLN A 221 1.11 22.56 2.07
C GLN A 221 -0.20 23.33 2.33
N PRO A 222 -0.32 24.04 3.48
CA PRO A 222 -1.56 24.69 3.90
C PRO A 222 -2.06 25.79 2.93
N GLY A 223 -1.20 26.29 2.04
CA GLY A 223 -1.58 27.25 0.99
C GLY A 223 -2.46 26.66 -0.13
N TYR A 224 -2.62 25.34 -0.21
CA TYR A 224 -3.48 24.70 -1.21
C TYR A 224 -4.94 24.66 -0.74
N SER A 225 -5.78 25.50 -1.35
CA SER A 225 -7.24 25.52 -1.18
C SER A 225 -7.87 24.21 -1.65
N LEU A 226 -9.14 24.00 -1.29
CA LEU A 226 -9.93 22.86 -1.77
C LEU A 226 -10.03 22.84 -3.30
N GLU A 227 -10.25 24.00 -3.92
CA GLU A 227 -10.29 24.16 -5.37
C GLU A 227 -8.99 23.68 -6.04
N HIS A 228 -7.82 24.05 -5.50
CA HIS A 228 -6.55 23.58 -6.03
C HIS A 228 -6.41 22.05 -5.94
N LEU A 229 -6.86 21.44 -4.84
CA LEU A 229 -6.79 20.00 -4.66
C LEU A 229 -7.73 19.25 -5.63
N ILE A 230 -8.94 19.76 -5.84
CA ILE A 230 -9.89 19.22 -6.83
C ILE A 230 -9.29 19.32 -8.23
N GLY A 231 -8.70 20.47 -8.58
CA GLY A 231 -8.04 20.67 -9.86
C GLY A 231 -6.91 19.66 -10.11
N ILE A 232 -6.07 19.40 -9.11
CA ILE A 232 -5.02 18.38 -9.18
C ILE A 232 -5.62 16.98 -9.40
N TYR A 233 -6.64 16.61 -8.61
CA TYR A 233 -7.30 15.31 -8.75
C TYR A 233 -7.87 15.10 -10.16
N ARG A 234 -8.66 16.05 -10.66
CA ARG A 234 -9.28 15.99 -11.99
C ARG A 234 -8.25 15.84 -13.12
N VAL A 235 -7.17 16.62 -13.06
CA VAL A 235 -6.14 16.63 -14.12
C VAL A 235 -5.37 15.31 -14.15
N PHE A 236 -5.01 14.75 -13.00
CA PHE A 236 -4.08 13.62 -12.94
C PHE A 236 -4.74 12.25 -12.73
N ALA A 237 -5.96 12.19 -12.20
CA ALA A 237 -6.64 10.92 -11.92
C ALA A 237 -7.55 10.44 -13.06
N LEU A 238 -8.10 11.35 -13.88
CA LEU A 238 -9.13 11.02 -14.89
C LEU A 238 -8.64 9.99 -15.92
N THR A 239 -7.65 10.36 -16.75
CA THR A 239 -7.21 9.52 -17.85
C THR A 239 -6.68 8.15 -17.39
N PRO A 240 -5.85 8.04 -16.33
CA PRO A 240 -5.44 6.73 -15.83
C PRO A 240 -6.62 5.90 -15.34
N SER A 241 -7.59 6.50 -14.65
CA SER A 241 -8.77 5.77 -14.11
C SER A 241 -9.67 5.24 -15.22
N GLU A 242 -9.94 6.03 -16.25
CA GLU A 242 -10.71 5.60 -17.42
C GLU A 242 -10.01 4.48 -18.19
N PHE A 243 -8.71 4.66 -18.45
CA PHE A 243 -7.94 3.70 -19.21
C PHE A 243 -7.84 2.35 -18.48
N VAL A 244 -7.53 2.33 -17.19
CA VAL A 244 -7.49 1.06 -16.45
C VAL A 244 -8.88 0.44 -16.33
N GLY A 245 -9.94 1.25 -16.31
CA GLY A 245 -11.33 0.81 -16.44
C GLY A 245 -11.57 0.02 -17.72
N TYR A 246 -11.19 0.58 -18.87
CA TYR A 246 -11.21 -0.12 -20.16
C TYR A 246 -10.41 -1.44 -20.12
N THR A 247 -9.24 -1.44 -19.47
CA THR A 247 -8.42 -2.65 -19.37
C THR A 247 -9.00 -3.72 -18.44
N GLY A 248 -9.97 -3.38 -17.58
CA GLY A 248 -10.71 -4.32 -16.74
C GLY A 248 -10.80 -3.97 -15.25
N ALA A 249 -10.21 -2.88 -14.77
CA ALA A 249 -10.36 -2.40 -13.38
C ALA A 249 -11.67 -1.60 -13.22
N ASN A 250 -12.80 -2.26 -13.42
CA ASN A 250 -14.13 -1.65 -13.45
C ASN A 250 -14.50 -0.94 -12.15
N PHE A 251 -14.21 -1.55 -10.99
CA PHE A 251 -14.56 -0.93 -9.70
C PHE A 251 -13.74 0.35 -9.47
N LEU A 252 -12.46 0.36 -9.87
CA LEU A 252 -11.61 1.57 -9.80
C LEU A 252 -12.22 2.70 -10.63
N CYS A 253 -12.53 2.44 -11.91
CA CYS A 253 -13.10 3.45 -12.81
C CYS A 253 -14.48 3.92 -12.33
N SER A 254 -15.35 3.00 -11.91
CA SER A 254 -16.65 3.35 -11.34
C SER A 254 -16.52 4.20 -10.07
N THR A 255 -15.53 3.92 -9.22
CA THR A 255 -15.26 4.71 -8.02
C THR A 255 -14.82 6.12 -8.38
N HIS A 256 -13.90 6.27 -9.34
CA HIS A 256 -13.47 7.57 -9.83
C HIS A 256 -14.67 8.42 -10.32
N ASN A 257 -15.55 7.83 -11.12
CA ASN A 257 -16.74 8.53 -11.64
C ASN A 257 -17.69 8.97 -10.52
N LYS A 258 -17.92 8.11 -9.51
CA LYS A 258 -18.73 8.47 -8.33
C LYS A 258 -18.10 9.60 -7.53
N ILE A 259 -16.77 9.63 -7.39
CA ILE A 259 -16.06 10.72 -6.72
C ILE A 259 -16.26 12.04 -7.48
N GLU A 260 -16.08 12.05 -8.80
CA GLU A 260 -16.32 13.27 -9.61
C GLU A 260 -17.76 13.76 -9.47
N GLU A 261 -18.74 12.87 -9.51
CA GLU A 261 -20.15 13.20 -9.31
C GLU A 261 -20.39 13.85 -7.93
N LEU A 262 -19.82 13.30 -6.87
CA LEU A 262 -19.94 13.87 -5.52
C LEU A 262 -19.14 15.16 -5.35
N ILE A 263 -18.02 15.33 -6.05
CA ILE A 263 -17.31 16.61 -6.07
C ILE A 263 -18.24 17.71 -6.60
N GLU A 264 -18.90 17.48 -7.75
CA GLU A 264 -19.78 18.47 -8.38
C GLU A 264 -21.08 18.73 -7.60
N LYS A 265 -21.67 17.68 -7.02
CA LYS A 265 -22.99 17.76 -6.38
C LYS A 265 -22.93 18.12 -4.92
N VAL A 266 -21.90 17.68 -4.21
CA VAL A 266 -21.80 17.82 -2.75
C VAL A 266 -20.66 18.77 -2.39
N VAL A 267 -19.43 18.50 -2.83
CA VAL A 267 -18.24 19.24 -2.35
C VAL A 267 -18.24 20.69 -2.84
N GLU A 268 -18.32 20.93 -4.15
CA GLU A 268 -18.22 22.28 -4.74
C GLU A 268 -19.40 23.19 -4.37
N ARG A 269 -20.55 22.59 -4.04
CA ARG A 269 -21.77 23.32 -3.66
C ARG A 269 -21.90 23.58 -2.16
N ASN A 270 -21.03 22.98 -1.35
CA ASN A 270 -21.12 23.10 0.10
C ASN A 270 -20.57 24.44 0.59
N GLN A 271 -21.43 25.24 1.22
CA GLN A 271 -21.06 26.55 1.75
C GLN A 271 -20.06 26.44 2.92
N ASN A 272 -20.05 25.31 3.63
CA ASN A 272 -19.09 25.04 4.68
C ASN A 272 -17.82 24.39 4.08
N GLN A 273 -16.81 25.22 3.83
CA GLN A 273 -15.56 24.80 3.21
C GLN A 273 -14.75 23.80 4.05
N VAL A 274 -14.92 23.77 5.38
CA VAL A 274 -14.26 22.79 6.24
C VAL A 274 -14.88 21.41 6.01
N VAL A 275 -16.21 21.33 5.96
CA VAL A 275 -16.95 20.11 5.65
C VAL A 275 -16.63 19.62 4.24
N ALA A 276 -16.69 20.51 3.25
CA ALA A 276 -16.37 20.21 1.87
C ALA A 276 -14.96 19.62 1.70
N ARG A 277 -13.98 20.23 2.40
CA ARG A 277 -12.60 19.76 2.36
C ARG A 277 -12.45 18.38 2.99
N GLU A 278 -13.08 18.12 4.13
CA GLU A 278 -13.00 16.81 4.76
C GLU A 278 -13.68 15.73 3.92
N ASP A 279 -14.82 16.04 3.30
CA ASP A 279 -15.52 15.15 2.37
C ASP A 279 -14.64 14.76 1.18
N PHE A 280 -14.00 15.74 0.54
CA PHE A 280 -13.05 15.49 -0.55
C PHE A 280 -11.88 14.60 -0.09
N LEU A 281 -11.26 14.93 1.04
CA LEU A 281 -10.13 14.16 1.56
C LEU A 281 -10.53 12.74 1.96
N ALA A 282 -11.72 12.53 2.50
CA ALA A 282 -12.22 11.20 2.84
C ALA A 282 -12.40 10.31 1.59
N MET A 283 -13.02 10.83 0.53
CA MET A 283 -13.17 10.12 -0.74
C MET A 283 -11.82 9.76 -1.36
N VAL A 284 -10.92 10.75 -1.48
CA VAL A 284 -9.58 10.54 -2.07
C VAL A 284 -8.75 9.58 -1.22
N SER A 285 -8.85 9.64 0.11
CA SER A 285 -8.13 8.74 1.01
C SER A 285 -8.59 7.29 0.88
N ALA A 286 -9.91 7.04 0.88
CA ALA A 286 -10.45 5.71 0.68
C ALA A 286 -10.07 5.14 -0.69
N PHE A 287 -10.16 5.96 -1.73
CA PHE A 287 -9.80 5.57 -3.09
C PHE A 287 -8.30 5.30 -3.23
N ALA A 288 -7.44 6.13 -2.65
CA ALA A 288 -5.99 5.94 -2.65
C ALA A 288 -5.60 4.60 -2.03
N LEU A 289 -6.20 4.24 -0.89
CA LEU A 289 -5.94 2.96 -0.23
C LEU A 289 -6.33 1.78 -1.12
N TYR A 290 -7.52 1.84 -1.75
CA TYR A 290 -7.97 0.82 -2.69
C TYR A 290 -7.02 0.67 -3.89
N VAL A 291 -6.61 1.78 -4.51
CA VAL A 291 -5.70 1.74 -5.68
C VAL A 291 -4.31 1.23 -5.29
N ASN A 292 -3.80 1.58 -4.10
CA ASN A 292 -2.53 1.04 -3.59
C ASN A 292 -2.63 -0.47 -3.27
N LEU A 293 -3.78 -0.95 -2.79
CA LEU A 293 -4.05 -2.39 -2.68
C LEU A 293 -3.96 -3.07 -4.05
N LEU A 294 -4.60 -2.50 -5.07
CA LEU A 294 -4.53 -3.06 -6.44
C LEU A 294 -3.09 -3.07 -6.99
N ASN A 295 -2.27 -2.08 -6.65
CA ASN A 295 -0.84 -2.11 -6.97
C ASN A 295 -0.14 -3.30 -6.29
N ALA A 296 -0.36 -3.54 -4.99
CA ALA A 296 0.21 -4.69 -4.29
C ALA A 296 -0.22 -6.03 -4.92
N GLN A 297 -1.50 -6.14 -5.31
CA GLN A 297 -2.03 -7.31 -6.03
C GLN A 297 -1.41 -7.46 -7.43
N ASN A 298 -1.19 -6.37 -8.17
CA ASN A 298 -0.50 -6.39 -9.46
C ASN A 298 0.94 -6.85 -9.35
N LEU A 299 1.67 -6.42 -8.31
CA LEU A 299 3.02 -6.90 -8.03
C LEU A 299 3.04 -8.41 -7.77
N HIS A 300 2.01 -8.94 -7.11
CA HIS A 300 1.88 -10.38 -6.85
C HIS A 300 1.55 -11.18 -8.12
N LEU A 301 0.57 -10.72 -8.90
CA LEU A 301 0.02 -11.48 -10.03
C LEU A 301 0.88 -11.42 -11.30
N PHE A 302 1.54 -10.29 -11.57
CA PHE A 302 2.26 -10.08 -12.82
C PHE A 302 3.24 -11.23 -13.11
N PRO A 303 3.34 -11.74 -14.36
CA PRO A 303 4.08 -12.96 -14.67
C PRO A 303 5.61 -12.77 -14.63
N TRP A 304 6.16 -12.53 -13.44
CA TRP A 304 7.60 -12.31 -13.23
C TRP A 304 8.49 -13.50 -13.58
N ARG A 305 7.94 -14.69 -13.86
CA ARG A 305 8.75 -15.85 -14.28
C ARG A 305 9.59 -15.56 -15.53
N HIS A 306 9.14 -14.63 -16.39
CA HIS A 306 9.92 -14.19 -17.55
C HIS A 306 11.31 -13.66 -17.19
N VAL A 307 11.60 -13.29 -15.92
CA VAL A 307 12.95 -12.90 -15.49
C VAL A 307 14.02 -13.99 -15.76
N GLU A 308 13.61 -15.26 -15.87
CA GLU A 308 14.51 -16.38 -16.26
C GLU A 308 15.15 -16.14 -17.63
N ASP A 309 14.45 -15.45 -18.55
CA ASP A 309 14.91 -15.16 -19.90
C ASP A 309 15.75 -13.87 -20.00
N TYR A 310 15.84 -13.09 -18.91
CA TYR A 310 16.51 -11.78 -18.88
C TYR A 310 17.52 -11.66 -17.71
N PRO A 311 18.51 -12.56 -17.60
CA PRO A 311 19.53 -12.45 -16.57
C PRO A 311 20.41 -11.21 -16.78
N ILE A 312 20.88 -10.62 -15.68
CA ILE A 312 21.88 -9.56 -15.75
C ILE A 312 23.19 -10.21 -16.21
N ALA A 313 23.70 -9.82 -17.39
CA ALA A 313 24.88 -10.42 -18.01
C ALA A 313 26.13 -10.41 -17.11
N THR A 314 26.27 -9.45 -16.20
CA THR A 314 27.39 -9.37 -15.26
C THR A 314 27.27 -10.29 -14.04
N LYS A 315 26.14 -11.02 -13.89
CA LYS A 315 25.85 -11.96 -12.80
C LYS A 315 25.53 -13.37 -13.29
N ALA A 316 25.56 -13.60 -14.60
CA ALA A 316 25.29 -14.88 -15.24
C ALA A 316 26.55 -15.74 -15.36
#